data_AF-A0A6J6Z837-F1
#
_entry.id   AF-A0A6J6Z837-F1
#
_cell.length_a   1.000
_cell.length_b   1.000
_cell.length_c   1.000
_cell.angle_alpha   90.00
_cell.angle_beta   90.00
_cell.angle_gamma   90.00
#
_symmetry.space_group_name_H-M   'P 1'
#
loop_
_entity.id
_entity.type
_entity.pdbx_description
1 polymer ?
#
loop_
_entity_poly.entity_id
_entity_poly.type
_entity_poly.pdbx_seq_one_letter_code
_entity_poly.pdbx_strand_id
1 'polypeptide(L)'
;MTVSQEPNPNRLRVKVKATIPTYFVGLLGVKSVDLTREAVAEYVAPVPMGSPENKLGNDPARAQNTPQFWINIAGPNATKKSGDRFQAKVCATSVANCTGTVISGINNDEYSTEGYFFALKVASVVTGQPLNIQVYDPAMTYVNDTCGANMPTQSEANALQALPGNPYPDAAVRFAPGLTSWCTGDQDISGRGTKTTFIVRSPDATPWSDLDNPVVAGCTKQMPSYDPGGSNPTIYQYLHPTDGKQDAQAVVNPADGSNTFAELFRQNVTICSIPAGSVSTGEYILQVRSNATAAAPTVYSASVVDGGHNRMSIFAGFGTAGLAAVDGSAVSINARGRLPIYANATAANTSFYLARVLPYDAGRTLRVTLFDIGDAASAGVLQILPPAEFAATFSGCVFSRDDGATLSSTPSTCTLSNVSSGNGFDGRSVTVDIPIPANYTCTPAVATQCWIKVRAAFPSGVTDTTTWSAAILGNPIRLVE
;
A
#
# COMPACT_ATOMS: atom_id res chain seq x y z
N MET A 1 -6.14 -40.71 1.74
CA MET A 1 -6.54 -39.29 1.81
C MET A 1 -6.00 -38.61 0.58
N THR A 2 -6.81 -37.79 -0.09
CA THR A 2 -6.40 -36.98 -1.24
C THR A 2 -6.78 -35.53 -1.00
N VAL A 3 -5.88 -34.61 -1.30
CA VAL A 3 -6.12 -33.16 -1.24
C VAL A 3 -6.05 -32.63 -2.67
N SER A 4 -7.01 -31.80 -3.06
CA SER A 4 -7.07 -31.20 -4.39
C SER A 4 -7.49 -29.74 -4.31
N GLN A 5 -6.88 -28.90 -5.14
CA GLN A 5 -7.27 -27.50 -5.35
C GLN A 5 -8.60 -27.43 -6.10
N GLU A 6 -9.54 -26.62 -5.62
CA GLU A 6 -10.79 -26.32 -6.31
C GLU A 6 -10.60 -25.25 -7.39
N PRO A 7 -11.57 -25.06 -8.32
CA PRO A 7 -11.52 -23.96 -9.30
C PRO A 7 -11.39 -22.57 -8.66
N ASN A 8 -11.91 -22.39 -7.45
CA ASN A 8 -11.57 -21.24 -6.62
C ASN A 8 -10.19 -21.49 -5.97
N PRO A 9 -9.16 -20.68 -6.26
CA PRO A 9 -7.80 -20.87 -5.73
C PRO A 9 -7.74 -20.80 -4.19
N ASN A 10 -8.75 -20.20 -3.56
CA ASN A 10 -8.84 -20.10 -2.11
C ASN A 10 -9.43 -21.35 -1.44
N ARG A 11 -9.81 -22.38 -2.20
CA ARG A 11 -10.51 -23.57 -1.69
C ARG A 11 -9.71 -24.85 -1.88
N LEU A 12 -9.56 -25.60 -0.79
CA LEU A 12 -8.97 -26.94 -0.81
C LEU A 12 -10.03 -27.97 -0.47
N ARG A 13 -10.19 -28.97 -1.33
CA ARG A 13 -11.00 -30.17 -1.04
C ARG A 13 -10.12 -31.24 -0.45
N VAL A 14 -10.54 -31.76 0.69
CA VAL A 14 -9.95 -32.94 1.32
C VAL A 14 -10.94 -34.08 1.21
N LYS A 15 -10.49 -35.19 0.61
CA LYS A 15 -11.26 -36.43 0.48
C LYS A 15 -10.58 -37.55 1.25
N VAL A 16 -11.33 -38.15 2.17
CA VAL A 16 -10.91 -39.31 2.94
C VAL A 16 -11.75 -40.50 2.49
N LYS A 17 -11.08 -41.56 2.04
CA LYS A 17 -11.68 -42.84 1.68
C LYS A 17 -11.19 -43.90 2.66
N ALA A 18 -12.10 -44.66 3.23
CA ALA A 18 -11.80 -45.78 4.10
C ALA A 18 -12.69 -46.98 3.73
N THR A 19 -12.08 -48.15 3.59
CA THR A 19 -12.80 -49.41 3.37
C THR A 19 -13.09 -50.03 4.73
N ILE A 20 -14.36 -50.09 5.12
CA ILE A 20 -14.79 -50.59 6.43
C ILE A 20 -15.38 -51.99 6.27
N PRO A 21 -14.92 -52.99 7.03
CA PRO A 21 -15.50 -54.32 7.01
C PRO A 21 -16.93 -54.30 7.55
N THR A 22 -17.83 -55.04 6.91
CA THR A 22 -19.24 -55.13 7.29
C THR A 22 -19.50 -56.41 8.08
N TYR A 23 -19.92 -56.25 9.34
CA TYR A 23 -20.14 -57.38 10.22
C TYR A 23 -21.44 -58.15 9.87
N PHE A 24 -22.59 -57.46 9.84
CA PHE A 24 -23.88 -58.12 9.60
C PHE A 24 -24.15 -58.43 8.12
N VAL A 25 -23.84 -57.50 7.23
CA VAL A 25 -24.06 -57.67 5.76
C VAL A 25 -23.01 -58.59 5.13
N GLY A 26 -21.91 -58.87 5.84
CA GLY A 26 -20.91 -59.88 5.48
C GLY A 26 -21.50 -61.28 5.36
N LEU A 27 -22.52 -61.59 6.18
CA LEU A 27 -23.26 -62.85 6.12
C LEU A 27 -24.09 -63.00 4.83
N LEU A 28 -24.31 -61.89 4.11
CA LEU A 28 -25.05 -61.83 2.84
C LEU A 28 -24.11 -61.62 1.63
N GLY A 29 -22.79 -61.78 1.81
CA GLY A 29 -21.80 -61.73 0.73
C GLY A 29 -21.11 -60.38 0.51
N VAL A 30 -21.51 -59.31 1.21
CA VAL A 30 -20.85 -58.00 1.14
C VAL A 30 -19.81 -57.90 2.26
N LYS A 31 -18.52 -58.10 1.93
CA LYS A 31 -17.43 -58.20 2.93
C LYS A 31 -16.93 -56.85 3.47
N SER A 32 -17.15 -55.77 2.72
CA SER A 32 -16.72 -54.43 3.09
C SER A 32 -17.50 -53.37 2.33
N VAL A 33 -17.51 -52.15 2.87
CA VAL A 33 -18.07 -50.95 2.24
C VAL A 33 -17.01 -49.87 2.20
N ASP A 34 -16.90 -49.20 1.06
CA ASP A 34 -16.09 -48.00 0.93
C ASP A 34 -16.86 -46.79 1.45
N LEU A 35 -16.40 -46.22 2.56
CA LEU A 35 -16.87 -44.92 3.04
C LEU A 35 -16.00 -43.81 2.48
N THR A 36 -16.65 -42.80 1.93
CA THR A 36 -16.01 -41.56 1.49
C THR A 36 -16.58 -40.40 2.30
N ARG A 37 -15.70 -39.51 2.74
CA ARG A 37 -16.04 -38.20 3.33
C ARG A 37 -15.24 -37.13 2.61
N GLU A 38 -15.89 -36.01 2.33
CA GLU A 38 -15.28 -34.86 1.69
C GLU A 38 -15.57 -33.61 2.52
N ALA A 39 -14.61 -32.69 2.55
CA ALA A 39 -14.76 -31.38 3.14
C ALA A 39 -14.01 -30.36 2.28
N VAL A 40 -14.58 -29.17 2.11
CA VAL A 40 -13.90 -28.06 1.44
C VAL A 40 -13.61 -26.96 2.46
N ALA A 41 -12.34 -26.61 2.62
CA ALA A 41 -11.92 -25.44 3.38
C ALA A 41 -11.70 -24.27 2.43
N GLU A 42 -12.15 -23.07 2.81
CA GLU A 42 -11.93 -21.82 2.07
C GLU A 42 -11.16 -20.82 2.92
N TYR A 43 -10.06 -20.27 2.40
CA TYR A 43 -9.34 -19.15 3.02
C TYR A 43 -9.65 -17.84 2.31
N VAL A 44 -9.91 -16.78 3.06
CA VAL A 44 -10.10 -15.45 2.48
C VAL A 44 -8.79 -14.67 2.55
N ALA A 45 -8.08 -14.60 1.42
CA ALA A 45 -6.86 -13.81 1.30
C ALA A 45 -7.11 -12.31 1.47
N PRO A 46 -6.11 -11.52 1.89
CA PRO A 46 -6.18 -10.07 1.87
C PRO A 46 -6.60 -9.56 0.49
N VAL A 47 -7.57 -8.66 0.44
CA VAL A 47 -8.07 -8.11 -0.82
C VAL A 47 -6.98 -7.23 -1.46
N PRO A 48 -6.57 -7.47 -2.72
CA PRO A 48 -5.65 -6.59 -3.43
C PRO A 48 -6.22 -5.19 -3.58
N MET A 49 -5.45 -4.15 -3.24
CA MET A 49 -5.90 -2.75 -3.28
C MET A 49 -4.96 -1.83 -4.07
N GLY A 50 -5.51 -0.74 -4.59
CA GLY A 50 -4.73 0.43 -5.06
C GLY A 50 -4.30 0.41 -6.53
N SER A 51 -3.83 -0.72 -7.07
CA SER A 51 -3.33 -0.75 -8.45
C SER A 51 -3.27 -2.16 -9.09
N PRO A 52 -3.61 -2.30 -10.38
CA PRO A 52 -3.29 -3.46 -11.22
C PRO A 52 -1.97 -3.33 -11.98
N GLU A 53 -1.32 -2.18 -11.93
CA GLU A 53 -0.15 -1.85 -12.75
C GLU A 53 1.14 -2.23 -12.03
N ASN A 54 2.28 -2.13 -12.71
CA ASN A 54 3.60 -2.33 -12.11
C ASN A 54 4.05 -1.16 -11.21
N LYS A 55 3.10 -0.34 -10.77
CA LYS A 55 3.30 0.83 -9.95
C LYS A 55 2.15 1.03 -8.97
N LEU A 56 2.45 1.69 -7.86
CA LEU A 56 1.46 2.12 -6.87
C LEU A 56 1.83 3.52 -6.37
N GLY A 57 0.97 4.50 -6.62
CA GLY A 57 1.21 5.92 -6.37
C GLY A 57 1.65 6.70 -7.62
N ASN A 58 1.86 8.01 -7.45
CA ASN A 58 2.27 8.93 -8.50
C ASN A 58 3.67 8.63 -9.04
N ASP A 59 3.90 8.91 -10.32
CA ASP A 59 5.19 8.78 -10.96
C ASP A 59 5.51 9.99 -11.85
N PRO A 60 6.03 11.06 -11.25
CA PRO A 60 6.35 12.26 -11.99
C PRO A 60 7.56 12.06 -12.92
N ALA A 61 8.48 11.14 -12.61
CA ALA A 61 9.65 10.86 -13.45
C ALA A 61 9.28 10.27 -14.81
N ARG A 62 8.16 9.54 -14.90
CA ARG A 62 7.56 9.07 -16.16
C ARG A 62 6.38 9.93 -16.63
N ALA A 63 6.19 11.12 -16.06
CA ALA A 63 5.07 12.02 -16.34
C ALA A 63 3.67 11.38 -16.14
N GLN A 64 3.55 10.48 -15.18
CA GLN A 64 2.31 9.79 -14.84
C GLN A 64 1.83 10.16 -13.43
N ASN A 65 1.00 11.20 -13.35
CA ASN A 65 0.51 11.76 -12.08
C ASN A 65 -0.82 11.13 -11.61
N THR A 66 -1.17 9.96 -12.14
CA THR A 66 -2.27 9.13 -11.65
C THR A 66 -1.67 8.02 -10.78
N PRO A 67 -2.30 7.66 -9.65
CA PRO A 67 -3.67 7.98 -9.24
C PRO A 67 -3.91 9.29 -8.43
N GLN A 68 -2.96 10.21 -8.36
CA GLN A 68 -3.01 11.45 -7.55
C GLN A 68 -2.92 11.19 -6.03
N PHE A 69 -2.16 10.17 -5.65
CA PHE A 69 -1.77 9.93 -4.27
C PHE A 69 -0.35 9.38 -4.18
N TRP A 70 0.20 9.44 -2.97
CA TRP A 70 1.42 8.77 -2.54
C TRP A 70 1.08 7.73 -1.48
N ILE A 71 1.91 6.71 -1.31
CA ILE A 71 1.83 5.80 -0.17
C ILE A 71 2.37 6.51 1.06
N ASN A 72 1.65 6.45 2.18
CA ASN A 72 2.07 7.04 3.45
C ASN A 72 2.58 5.98 4.41
N ILE A 73 3.70 6.24 5.08
CA ILE A 73 4.22 5.44 6.20
C ILE A 73 4.52 6.38 7.36
N ALA A 74 3.70 6.32 8.42
CA ALA A 74 3.93 7.09 9.62
C ALA A 74 5.05 6.51 10.49
N GLY A 75 5.79 7.37 11.18
CA GLY A 75 6.67 7.00 12.28
C GLY A 75 5.89 6.59 13.53
N PRO A 76 6.45 5.75 14.42
CA PRO A 76 5.75 5.30 15.61
C PRO A 76 5.25 6.43 16.51
N ASN A 77 5.96 7.55 16.63
CA ASN A 77 5.57 8.68 17.47
C ASN A 77 4.65 9.69 16.76
N ALA A 78 4.35 9.48 15.48
CA ALA A 78 3.32 10.26 14.81
C ALA A 78 1.93 9.96 15.39
N THR A 79 1.00 10.88 15.19
CA THR A 79 -0.37 10.74 15.71
C THR A 79 -1.26 9.98 14.74
N LYS A 80 -2.03 9.01 15.25
CA LYS A 80 -3.01 8.24 14.48
C LYS A 80 -4.08 9.15 13.86
N LYS A 81 -4.38 10.26 14.53
CA LYS A 81 -5.30 11.29 14.02
C LYS A 81 -4.80 11.94 12.72
N SER A 82 -3.54 11.78 12.35
CA SER A 82 -2.98 12.29 11.09
C SER A 82 -3.07 11.29 9.93
N GLY A 83 -3.98 10.32 9.99
CA GLY A 83 -4.34 9.51 8.83
C GLY A 83 -3.80 8.09 8.73
N ASP A 84 -2.68 7.79 9.39
CA ASP A 84 -2.11 6.44 9.36
C ASP A 84 -2.68 5.56 10.48
N ARG A 85 -3.62 4.68 10.11
CA ARG A 85 -4.36 3.85 11.08
C ARG A 85 -3.48 2.82 11.77
N PHE A 86 -2.45 2.30 11.10
CA PHE A 86 -1.73 1.10 11.52
C PHE A 86 -0.26 1.32 11.89
N GLN A 87 0.41 2.40 11.47
CA GLN A 87 1.83 2.65 11.80
C GLN A 87 2.07 3.79 12.81
N ALA A 88 1.06 4.60 13.14
CA ALA A 88 1.15 5.59 14.20
C ALA A 88 0.75 5.00 15.57
N LYS A 89 1.57 5.14 16.62
CA LYS A 89 1.24 4.65 17.97
C LYS A 89 0.44 5.66 18.80
N VAL A 90 0.67 6.95 18.55
CA VAL A 90 0.15 8.02 19.41
C VAL A 90 -1.31 8.26 19.07
N CYS A 91 -2.17 8.20 20.07
CA CYS A 91 -3.60 8.43 19.94
C CYS A 91 -4.03 9.69 20.67
N ALA A 92 -5.10 10.32 20.16
CA ALA A 92 -5.83 11.36 20.84
C ALA A 92 -7.20 10.83 21.30
N THR A 93 -7.87 11.59 22.17
CA THR A 93 -9.27 11.32 22.53
C THR A 93 -10.16 11.42 21.28
N SER A 94 -11.23 10.62 21.26
CA SER A 94 -12.20 10.62 20.15
C SER A 94 -11.66 10.17 18.78
N VAL A 95 -10.48 9.55 18.74
CA VAL A 95 -9.99 8.85 17.55
C VAL A 95 -10.48 7.40 17.63
N ALA A 96 -10.87 6.82 16.49
CA ALA A 96 -11.34 5.44 16.42
C ALA A 96 -10.28 4.46 16.96
N ASN A 97 -10.71 3.49 17.78
CA ASN A 97 -9.86 2.41 18.33
C ASN A 97 -8.56 2.92 18.98
N CYS A 98 -8.72 3.86 19.91
CA CYS A 98 -7.65 4.48 20.69
C CYS A 98 -7.90 4.33 22.19
N THR A 99 -8.27 3.12 22.63
CA THR A 99 -8.49 2.83 24.05
C THR A 99 -7.18 2.54 24.79
N GLY A 100 -6.14 2.08 24.07
CA GLY A 100 -4.85 1.70 24.63
C GLY A 100 -4.90 0.43 25.47
N THR A 101 -5.90 -0.41 25.24
CA THR A 101 -6.15 -1.63 26.04
C THR A 101 -5.88 -2.91 25.28
N VAL A 102 -5.80 -2.86 23.95
CA VAL A 102 -5.63 -4.05 23.11
C VAL A 102 -4.17 -4.46 22.99
N ILE A 103 -3.25 -3.49 22.93
CA ILE A 103 -1.82 -3.75 22.74
C ILE A 103 -1.05 -3.10 23.90
N SER A 104 -0.38 -3.94 24.70
CA SER A 104 0.37 -3.47 25.87
C SER A 104 1.42 -2.41 25.50
N GLY A 105 1.30 -1.22 26.10
CA GLY A 105 2.23 -0.11 25.90
C GLY A 105 2.04 0.66 24.59
N ILE A 106 0.94 0.45 23.87
CA ILE A 106 0.62 1.18 22.63
C ILE A 106 -0.82 1.70 22.70
N ASN A 107 -1.00 3.02 22.55
CA ASN A 107 -2.31 3.65 22.69
C ASN A 107 -3.25 3.39 21.50
N ASN A 108 -2.67 3.16 20.32
CA ASN A 108 -3.42 2.72 19.14
C ASN A 108 -3.69 1.22 19.20
N ASP A 109 -4.96 0.84 19.42
CA ASP A 109 -5.38 -0.56 19.52
C ASP A 109 -5.22 -1.34 18.21
N GLU A 110 -5.06 -0.62 17.10
CA GLU A 110 -4.94 -1.19 15.76
C GLU A 110 -3.51 -1.22 15.27
N TYR A 111 -2.54 -0.81 16.10
CA TYR A 111 -1.16 -0.72 15.68
C TYR A 111 -0.61 -2.04 15.11
N SER A 112 -0.05 -1.97 13.90
CA SER A 112 0.64 -3.07 13.25
C SER A 112 2.12 -3.04 13.62
N THR A 113 2.57 -4.00 14.42
CA THR A 113 4.00 -4.20 14.70
C THR A 113 4.75 -4.68 13.46
N GLU A 114 4.06 -5.16 12.43
CA GLU A 114 4.64 -5.74 11.22
C GLU A 114 4.76 -4.74 10.06
N GLY A 115 4.07 -3.60 10.13
CA GLY A 115 4.01 -2.63 9.04
C GLY A 115 2.87 -2.87 8.06
N TYR A 116 3.11 -2.44 6.83
CA TYR A 116 2.26 -2.63 5.66
C TYR A 116 2.88 -3.64 4.71
N PHE A 117 2.04 -4.37 3.98
CA PHE A 117 2.46 -5.35 3.00
C PHE A 117 1.90 -5.01 1.62
N PHE A 118 2.77 -5.10 0.62
CA PHE A 118 2.44 -4.94 -0.79
C PHE A 118 2.83 -6.21 -1.54
N ALA A 119 1.95 -6.69 -2.40
CA ALA A 119 2.20 -7.84 -3.26
C ALA A 119 2.70 -7.38 -4.62
N LEU A 120 3.82 -7.97 -5.06
CA LEU A 120 4.37 -7.84 -6.39
C LEU A 120 4.14 -9.16 -7.12
N LYS A 121 3.13 -9.18 -7.99
CA LYS A 121 2.78 -10.38 -8.74
C LYS A 121 3.60 -10.45 -10.03
N VAL A 122 4.41 -11.49 -10.15
CA VAL A 122 5.17 -11.83 -11.36
C VAL A 122 4.38 -12.85 -12.15
N ALA A 123 3.77 -12.42 -13.25
CA ALA A 123 2.96 -13.27 -14.13
C ALA A 123 3.83 -14.18 -15.03
N SER A 124 4.97 -13.67 -15.48
CA SER A 124 5.96 -14.40 -16.26
C SER A 124 7.37 -13.87 -15.97
N VAL A 125 8.37 -14.74 -16.13
CA VAL A 125 9.78 -14.35 -16.00
C VAL A 125 10.30 -13.86 -17.34
N VAL A 126 11.00 -12.71 -17.35
CA VAL A 126 11.71 -12.22 -18.52
C VAL A 126 13.12 -12.80 -18.55
N THR A 127 13.41 -13.61 -19.55
CA THR A 127 14.67 -14.38 -19.63
C THR A 127 15.89 -13.45 -19.64
N GLY A 128 16.86 -13.73 -18.76
CA GLY A 128 18.12 -12.99 -18.68
C GLY A 128 18.02 -11.60 -18.03
N GLN A 129 16.84 -11.19 -17.57
CA GLN A 129 16.63 -9.89 -16.94
C GLN A 129 16.41 -10.02 -15.43
N PRO A 130 17.05 -9.19 -14.60
CA PRO A 130 16.73 -9.15 -13.17
C PRO A 130 15.36 -8.50 -12.95
N LEU A 131 14.71 -8.84 -11.85
CA LEU A 131 13.53 -8.16 -11.35
C LEU A 131 13.96 -7.07 -10.37
N ASN A 132 13.67 -5.81 -10.67
CA ASN A 132 13.96 -4.69 -9.78
C ASN A 132 12.70 -4.20 -9.10
N ILE A 133 12.87 -3.79 -7.85
CA ILE A 133 11.85 -3.14 -7.04
C ILE A 133 12.41 -1.77 -6.67
N GLN A 134 11.68 -0.74 -7.05
CA GLN A 134 12.06 0.64 -6.86
C GLN A 134 11.05 1.36 -5.98
N VAL A 135 11.53 2.35 -5.23
CA VAL A 135 10.71 3.26 -4.44
C VAL A 135 11.13 4.67 -4.79
N TYR A 136 10.15 5.50 -5.15
CA TYR A 136 10.38 6.92 -5.36
C TYR A 136 10.34 7.66 -4.03
N ASP A 137 11.34 8.50 -3.79
CA ASP A 137 11.48 9.31 -2.56
C ASP A 137 11.39 8.45 -1.29
N PRO A 138 12.27 7.44 -1.12
CA PRO A 138 12.10 6.43 -0.09
C PRO A 138 12.51 6.91 1.32
N ALA A 139 13.17 8.07 1.42
CA ALA A 139 13.73 8.63 2.65
C ALA A 139 12.93 9.84 3.11
N MET A 140 12.57 9.86 4.39
CA MET A 140 11.77 10.95 4.94
C MET A 140 12.53 12.28 4.80
N THR A 141 11.92 13.27 4.17
CA THR A 141 12.48 14.62 4.01
C THR A 141 11.39 15.66 4.24
N TYR A 142 11.44 16.39 5.34
CA TYR A 142 10.36 17.33 5.67
C TYR A 142 10.19 18.46 4.63
N VAL A 143 9.08 18.44 3.91
CA VAL A 143 8.68 19.45 2.90
C VAL A 143 7.31 20.06 3.15
N ASN A 144 6.54 19.51 4.10
CA ASN A 144 5.11 19.76 4.34
C ASN A 144 4.19 19.23 3.23
N ASP A 145 2.88 19.15 3.52
CA ASP A 145 1.85 18.61 2.62
C ASP A 145 1.85 19.22 1.22
N THR A 146 2.18 20.50 1.09
CA THR A 146 2.15 21.26 -0.17
C THR A 146 3.55 21.58 -0.70
N CYS A 147 4.60 20.96 -0.16
CA CYS A 147 5.99 21.23 -0.51
C CYS A 147 6.35 22.73 -0.45
N GLY A 148 5.81 23.43 0.54
CA GLY A 148 6.10 24.84 0.82
C GLY A 148 7.23 25.03 1.83
N ALA A 149 7.60 24.00 2.59
CA ALA A 149 8.67 24.07 3.58
C ALA A 149 9.99 23.53 2.99
N ASN A 150 11.10 24.20 3.31
CA ASN A 150 12.48 23.79 3.04
C ASN A 150 12.88 23.57 1.56
N MET A 151 11.92 23.63 0.63
CA MET A 151 12.13 23.52 -0.80
C MET A 151 13.00 24.66 -1.33
N PRO A 152 13.81 24.43 -2.38
CA PRO A 152 14.47 25.50 -3.10
C PRO A 152 13.48 26.54 -3.62
N THR A 153 13.87 27.80 -3.64
CA THR A 153 13.21 28.82 -4.47
C THR A 153 13.28 28.43 -5.95
N GLN A 154 12.42 28.99 -6.80
CA GLN A 154 12.49 28.71 -8.23
C GLN A 154 13.86 29.10 -8.83
N SER A 155 14.47 30.19 -8.35
CA SER A 155 15.83 30.58 -8.77
C SER A 155 16.88 29.55 -8.38
N GLU A 156 16.80 28.98 -7.18
CA GLU A 156 17.70 27.93 -6.71
C GLU A 156 17.49 26.63 -7.48
N ALA A 157 16.25 26.22 -7.74
CA ALA A 157 15.94 25.06 -8.57
C ALA A 157 16.49 25.22 -10.00
N ASN A 158 16.38 26.42 -10.59
CA ASN A 158 17.00 26.73 -11.89
C ASN A 158 18.54 26.66 -11.81
N ALA A 159 19.14 27.11 -10.71
CA ALA A 159 20.59 27.03 -10.50
C ALA A 159 21.08 25.59 -10.39
N LEU A 160 20.34 24.70 -9.70
CA LEU A 160 20.63 23.27 -9.66
C LEU A 160 20.63 22.65 -11.06
N GLN A 161 19.67 23.02 -11.91
CA GLN A 161 19.60 22.54 -13.30
C GLN A 161 20.75 23.08 -14.16
N ALA A 162 21.38 24.18 -13.77
CA ALA A 162 22.50 24.78 -14.50
C ALA A 162 23.87 24.24 -14.05
N LEU A 163 23.93 23.31 -13.08
CA LEU A 163 25.18 22.78 -12.55
C LEU A 163 26.04 22.09 -13.64
N PRO A 164 27.36 22.28 -13.67
CA PRO A 164 28.25 21.54 -14.56
C PRO A 164 28.18 20.03 -14.32
N GLY A 165 28.08 19.24 -15.39
CA GLY A 165 27.88 17.79 -15.28
C GLY A 165 26.46 17.38 -14.86
N ASN A 166 25.56 18.37 -14.69
CA ASN A 166 24.17 18.32 -14.28
C ASN A 166 23.59 16.93 -13.90
N PRO A 167 23.63 16.54 -12.62
CA PRO A 167 23.00 15.31 -12.14
C PRO A 167 21.47 15.32 -12.21
N TYR A 168 20.83 16.50 -12.37
CA TYR A 168 19.38 16.67 -12.38
C TYR A 168 18.93 17.52 -13.59
N PRO A 169 18.84 16.93 -14.81
CA PRO A 169 18.46 17.67 -16.01
C PRO A 169 17.08 18.34 -15.96
N ASP A 170 16.25 17.97 -15.00
CA ASP A 170 14.89 18.44 -14.74
C ASP A 170 14.76 19.18 -13.38
N ALA A 171 15.86 19.62 -12.77
CA ALA A 171 15.85 20.22 -11.41
C ALA A 171 14.83 21.37 -11.24
N ALA A 172 14.67 22.22 -12.27
CA ALA A 172 13.74 23.35 -12.23
C ALA A 172 12.26 22.95 -12.09
N VAL A 173 11.88 21.73 -12.51
CA VAL A 173 10.53 21.19 -12.33
C VAL A 173 10.47 20.20 -11.18
N ARG A 174 11.49 19.35 -11.03
CA ARG A 174 11.58 18.31 -10.00
C ARG A 174 11.64 18.91 -8.60
N PHE A 175 12.40 19.99 -8.41
CA PHE A 175 12.60 20.62 -7.11
C PHE A 175 11.91 21.98 -7.00
N ALA A 176 10.98 22.29 -7.92
CA ALA A 176 10.15 23.48 -7.82
C ALA A 176 9.37 23.49 -6.48
N PRO A 177 9.27 24.65 -5.81
CA PRO A 177 8.51 24.78 -4.58
C PRO A 177 7.00 24.69 -4.86
N GLY A 178 6.23 24.30 -3.84
CA GLY A 178 4.78 24.21 -3.89
C GLY A 178 4.24 22.86 -4.40
N LEU A 179 2.92 22.79 -4.49
CA LEU A 179 2.19 21.56 -4.79
C LEU A 179 2.26 21.24 -6.29
N THR A 180 3.39 20.65 -6.70
CA THR A 180 3.64 20.17 -8.06
C THR A 180 3.41 18.66 -8.18
N SER A 181 3.53 18.10 -9.39
CA SER A 181 3.51 16.65 -9.61
C SER A 181 4.61 15.90 -8.86
N TRP A 182 5.69 16.58 -8.48
CA TRP A 182 6.83 16.01 -7.78
C TRP A 182 6.71 16.09 -6.25
N CYS A 183 5.63 16.70 -5.75
CA CYS A 183 5.43 16.91 -4.33
C CYS A 183 4.90 15.65 -3.63
N THR A 184 5.78 14.91 -2.97
CA THR A 184 5.46 13.76 -2.09
C THR A 184 4.77 14.20 -0.80
N GLY A 185 5.18 15.36 -0.29
CA GLY A 185 4.53 16.04 0.81
C GLY A 185 4.95 15.55 2.20
N ASP A 186 6.09 14.89 2.36
CA ASP A 186 6.60 14.43 3.65
C ASP A 186 6.43 15.44 4.78
N GLN A 187 5.87 14.96 5.90
CA GLN A 187 5.25 15.83 6.91
C GLN A 187 5.84 15.58 8.30
N ASP A 188 6.03 16.68 9.04
CA ASP A 188 6.47 16.67 10.43
C ASP A 188 5.26 16.46 11.34
N ILE A 189 5.07 15.21 11.76
CA ILE A 189 4.05 14.82 12.73
C ILE A 189 4.79 14.27 13.95
N SER A 190 4.98 15.13 14.94
CA SER A 190 5.69 14.81 16.18
C SER A 190 7.15 14.36 15.95
N GLY A 191 7.80 14.88 14.90
CA GLY A 191 9.18 14.59 14.55
C GLY A 191 9.41 14.45 13.05
N ARG A 192 10.70 14.36 12.69
CA ARG A 192 11.21 14.21 11.31
C ARG A 192 12.26 13.10 11.20
N GLY A 193 12.25 12.20 12.18
CA GLY A 193 13.27 11.17 12.36
C GLY A 193 12.89 9.83 11.73
N THR A 194 11.70 9.70 11.14
CA THR A 194 11.16 8.42 10.66
C THR A 194 12.08 7.78 9.63
N LYS A 195 12.60 6.60 9.97
CA LYS A 195 13.36 5.74 9.06
C LYS A 195 12.48 4.63 8.52
N THR A 196 12.25 4.63 7.21
CA THR A 196 11.45 3.57 6.57
C THR A 196 12.32 2.38 6.22
N THR A 197 11.88 1.19 6.61
CA THR A 197 12.52 -0.08 6.34
C THR A 197 11.72 -0.87 5.32
N PHE A 198 12.40 -1.30 4.26
CA PHE A 198 11.88 -2.10 3.17
C PHE A 198 12.49 -3.49 3.22
N ILE A 199 11.64 -4.52 3.18
CA ILE A 199 12.05 -5.93 3.22
C ILE A 199 11.32 -6.64 2.08
N VAL A 200 12.07 -7.18 1.13
CA VAL A 200 11.50 -7.98 0.05
C VAL A 200 11.60 -9.46 0.41
N ARG A 201 10.48 -10.16 0.26
CA ARG A 201 10.35 -11.59 0.52
C ARG A 201 9.97 -12.33 -0.76
N SER A 202 10.56 -13.49 -0.98
CA SER A 202 10.29 -14.32 -2.15
C SER A 202 8.96 -15.05 -2.03
N PRO A 203 8.35 -15.46 -3.16
CA PRO A 203 7.22 -16.37 -3.13
C PRO A 203 7.56 -17.63 -2.36
N ASP A 204 6.56 -18.18 -1.68
CA ASP A 204 6.63 -19.48 -1.05
C ASP A 204 5.38 -20.30 -1.42
N ALA A 205 5.18 -21.43 -0.72
CA ALA A 205 4.07 -22.34 -0.96
C ALA A 205 2.84 -22.03 -0.08
N THR A 206 2.91 -21.02 0.78
CA THR A 206 1.95 -20.79 1.87
C THR A 206 1.32 -19.41 1.73
N PRO A 207 0.14 -19.29 1.10
CA PRO A 207 -0.50 -17.99 0.87
C PRO A 207 -1.15 -17.39 2.13
N TRP A 208 -0.92 -17.97 3.32
CA TRP A 208 -1.68 -17.69 4.55
C TRP A 208 -1.03 -16.64 5.45
N SER A 209 0.28 -16.51 5.39
CA SER A 209 1.06 -15.52 6.11
C SER A 209 1.99 -14.86 5.11
N ASP A 210 2.26 -13.58 5.30
CA ASP A 210 3.23 -12.85 4.48
C ASP A 210 4.64 -12.86 5.14
N LEU A 211 4.72 -13.29 6.40
CA LEU A 211 5.94 -13.24 7.22
C LEU A 211 6.78 -14.52 7.19
N ASP A 212 6.18 -15.65 6.82
CA ASP A 212 6.88 -16.92 6.57
C ASP A 212 7.58 -16.93 5.21
N ASN A 213 7.14 -16.09 4.26
CA ASN A 213 7.87 -15.83 3.02
C ASN A 213 9.35 -15.50 3.32
N PRO A 214 10.31 -16.23 2.70
CA PRO A 214 11.72 -16.03 2.98
C PRO A 214 12.17 -14.65 2.52
N VAL A 215 12.98 -13.97 3.33
CA VAL A 215 13.58 -12.68 2.93
C VAL A 215 14.59 -12.92 1.81
N VAL A 216 14.46 -12.16 0.72
CA VAL A 216 15.42 -12.20 -0.39
C VAL A 216 16.76 -11.63 0.10
N ALA A 217 17.84 -12.39 -0.09
CA ALA A 217 19.18 -11.98 0.31
C ALA A 217 19.57 -10.62 -0.30
N GLY A 218 20.06 -9.71 0.53
CA GLY A 218 20.46 -8.35 0.10
C GLY A 218 19.31 -7.36 -0.11
N CYS A 219 18.05 -7.80 0.02
CA CYS A 219 16.86 -6.96 -0.20
C CYS A 219 16.18 -6.53 1.10
N THR A 220 16.99 -6.16 2.09
CA THR A 220 16.55 -5.42 3.28
C THR A 220 17.28 -4.10 3.33
N LYS A 221 16.54 -2.99 3.30
CA LYS A 221 17.09 -1.63 3.28
C LYS A 221 16.33 -0.75 4.27
N GLN A 222 17.04 -0.11 5.18
CA GLN A 222 16.50 0.97 6.01
C GLN A 222 17.01 2.30 5.46
N MET A 223 16.10 3.19 5.13
CA MET A 223 16.43 4.51 4.60
C MET A 223 16.75 5.48 5.73
N PRO A 224 17.66 6.44 5.50
CA PRO A 224 17.86 7.54 6.41
C PRO A 224 16.63 8.46 6.44
N SER A 225 16.67 9.43 7.35
CA SER A 225 15.76 10.58 7.36
C SER A 225 16.60 11.85 7.27
N TYR A 226 16.05 12.88 6.64
CA TYR A 226 16.68 14.18 6.48
C TYR A 226 15.77 15.27 7.06
N ASP A 227 16.35 16.13 7.88
CA ASP A 227 15.65 17.22 8.56
C ASP A 227 16.16 18.58 8.05
N PRO A 228 15.75 19.01 6.85
CA PRO A 228 16.12 20.32 6.35
C PRO A 228 15.38 21.45 7.10
N GLY A 229 16.01 22.61 7.21
CA GLY A 229 15.42 23.84 7.75
C GLY A 229 15.82 24.22 9.18
N GLY A 230 15.38 25.40 9.61
CA GLY A 230 15.79 25.98 10.90
C GLY A 230 17.29 26.29 10.92
N SER A 231 18.03 25.63 11.82
CA SER A 231 19.51 25.70 11.85
C SER A 231 20.19 24.65 10.98
N ASN A 232 19.41 23.73 10.39
CA ASN A 232 19.91 22.70 9.48
C ASN A 232 19.95 23.22 8.03
N PRO A 233 20.77 22.58 7.18
CA PRO A 233 20.84 22.90 5.76
C PRO A 233 19.49 22.80 5.04
N THR A 234 19.26 23.66 4.05
CA THR A 234 18.07 23.59 3.19
C THR A 234 18.21 22.46 2.16
N ILE A 235 17.13 22.09 1.48
CA ILE A 235 17.17 21.10 0.40
C ILE A 235 18.13 21.53 -0.72
N TYR A 236 18.14 22.82 -1.07
CA TYR A 236 19.11 23.34 -2.04
C TYR A 236 20.55 23.05 -1.63
N GLN A 237 20.87 23.23 -0.34
CA GLN A 237 22.23 23.03 0.19
C GLN A 237 22.63 21.56 0.21
N TYR A 238 21.68 20.65 0.47
CA TYR A 238 21.92 19.21 0.31
C TYR A 238 22.14 18.77 -1.14
N LEU A 239 21.65 19.53 -2.12
CA LEU A 239 21.74 19.19 -3.55
C LEU A 239 22.86 19.92 -4.30
N HIS A 240 23.49 20.93 -3.68
CA HIS A 240 24.46 21.78 -4.35
C HIS A 240 25.91 21.43 -3.93
N PRO A 241 26.71 20.78 -4.79
CA PRO A 241 27.97 20.13 -4.41
C PRO A 241 29.16 21.05 -4.11
N THR A 242 28.98 22.37 -4.21
CA THR A 242 30.05 23.35 -3.96
C THR A 242 29.54 24.52 -3.11
N ASP A 243 28.53 24.29 -2.28
CA ASP A 243 27.99 25.34 -1.40
C ASP A 243 28.74 25.41 -0.05
N GLY A 244 29.60 24.43 0.23
CA GLY A 244 30.43 24.36 1.42
C GLY A 244 29.67 23.98 2.69
N LYS A 245 28.41 23.55 2.60
CA LYS A 245 27.57 23.17 3.74
C LYS A 245 27.35 21.67 3.82
N GLN A 246 26.92 21.05 2.72
CA GLN A 246 26.59 19.61 2.68
C GLN A 246 27.04 18.96 1.37
N ASP A 247 28.21 19.36 0.86
CA ASP A 247 28.72 18.90 -0.44
C ASP A 247 28.73 17.36 -0.58
N ALA A 248 29.01 16.61 0.50
CA ALA A 248 28.99 15.15 0.49
C ALA A 248 27.60 14.55 0.22
N GLN A 249 26.53 15.26 0.61
CA GLN A 249 25.14 14.84 0.37
C GLN A 249 24.65 15.14 -1.04
N ALA A 250 25.35 16.01 -1.77
CA ALA A 250 25.05 16.38 -3.14
C ALA A 250 25.67 15.42 -4.18
N VAL A 251 26.49 14.46 -3.74
CA VAL A 251 27.18 13.52 -4.61
C VAL A 251 26.21 12.45 -5.11
N VAL A 252 26.12 12.28 -6.44
CA VAL A 252 25.42 11.16 -7.08
C VAL A 252 26.45 10.16 -7.57
N ASN A 253 26.51 8.99 -6.96
CA ASN A 253 27.39 7.91 -7.36
C ASN A 253 26.77 6.53 -7.04
N PRO A 254 25.86 6.04 -7.89
CA PRO A 254 25.15 4.78 -7.65
C PRO A 254 26.04 3.54 -7.50
N ALA A 255 27.35 3.65 -7.79
CA ALA A 255 28.31 2.55 -7.73
C ALA A 255 29.03 2.42 -6.37
N ASP A 256 28.98 3.42 -5.49
CA ASP A 256 29.68 3.35 -4.18
C ASP A 256 28.86 2.73 -3.05
N GLY A 257 27.56 2.49 -3.29
CA GLY A 257 26.65 1.91 -2.30
C GLY A 257 26.28 2.86 -1.17
N SER A 258 26.61 4.16 -1.28
CA SER A 258 26.10 5.23 -0.44
C SER A 258 24.63 5.51 -0.77
N ASN A 259 23.98 6.22 0.14
CA ASN A 259 22.61 6.69 0.01
C ASN A 259 22.60 8.18 0.36
N THR A 260 23.23 9.00 -0.46
CA THR A 260 23.28 10.45 -0.24
C THR A 260 21.90 11.07 -0.42
N PHE A 261 21.70 12.30 0.06
CA PHE A 261 20.45 13.03 -0.18
C PHE A 261 20.10 13.13 -1.67
N ALA A 262 21.11 13.47 -2.47
CA ALA A 262 21.08 13.54 -3.93
C ALA A 262 20.54 12.27 -4.63
N GLU A 263 20.87 11.10 -4.08
CA GLU A 263 20.48 9.80 -4.64
C GLU A 263 19.10 9.34 -4.21
N LEU A 264 18.53 9.94 -3.16
CA LEU A 264 17.28 9.51 -2.56
C LEU A 264 16.13 10.49 -2.81
N PHE A 265 16.37 11.79 -2.60
CA PHE A 265 15.31 12.78 -2.61
C PHE A 265 14.74 12.96 -4.01
N ARG A 266 13.44 12.67 -4.15
CA ARG A 266 12.71 12.69 -5.43
C ARG A 266 13.43 11.89 -6.54
N GLN A 267 14.06 10.77 -6.18
CA GLN A 267 14.64 9.79 -7.10
C GLN A 267 13.88 8.47 -7.05
N ASN A 268 13.85 7.74 -8.18
CA ASN A 268 13.43 6.34 -8.21
C ASN A 268 14.58 5.46 -7.74
N VAL A 269 14.54 4.98 -6.50
CA VAL A 269 15.64 4.23 -5.87
C VAL A 269 15.39 2.73 -5.96
N THR A 270 16.35 1.96 -6.49
CA THR A 270 16.26 0.49 -6.48
C THR A 270 16.57 -0.05 -5.09
N ILE A 271 15.55 -0.53 -4.38
CA ILE A 271 15.67 -1.10 -3.03
C ILE A 271 16.03 -2.59 -3.04
N CYS A 272 15.76 -3.27 -4.15
CA CYS A 272 16.05 -4.69 -4.35
C CYS A 272 16.19 -4.98 -5.83
N SER A 273 17.22 -5.77 -6.18
CA SER A 273 17.39 -6.36 -7.50
C SER A 273 17.56 -7.86 -7.34
N ILE A 274 16.60 -8.62 -7.84
CA ILE A 274 16.61 -10.09 -7.81
C ILE A 274 17.27 -10.57 -9.11
N PRO A 275 18.40 -11.28 -9.06
CA PRO A 275 19.09 -11.76 -10.26
C PRO A 275 18.19 -12.63 -11.13
N ALA A 276 18.37 -12.56 -12.45
CA ALA A 276 17.53 -13.26 -13.43
C ALA A 276 17.34 -14.76 -13.14
N GLY A 277 18.40 -15.45 -12.68
CA GLY A 277 18.35 -16.88 -12.33
C GLY A 277 17.66 -17.21 -11.01
N SER A 278 17.20 -16.19 -10.26
CA SER A 278 16.54 -16.32 -8.96
C SER A 278 15.12 -15.76 -8.97
N VAL A 279 14.65 -15.22 -10.10
CA VAL A 279 13.27 -14.77 -10.26
C VAL A 279 12.38 -15.98 -10.57
N SER A 280 11.26 -16.09 -9.88
CA SER A 280 10.18 -17.05 -10.15
C SER A 280 8.87 -16.32 -10.42
N THR A 281 7.92 -16.99 -11.03
CA THR A 281 6.53 -16.51 -11.02
C THR A 281 5.95 -16.63 -9.60
N GLY A 282 4.91 -15.85 -9.31
CA GLY A 282 4.27 -15.83 -8.00
C GLY A 282 4.21 -14.44 -7.38
N GLU A 283 3.92 -14.38 -6.09
CA GLU A 283 3.80 -13.12 -5.33
C GLU A 283 5.05 -12.92 -4.47
N TYR A 284 5.84 -11.91 -4.82
CA TYR A 284 6.86 -11.37 -3.92
C TYR A 284 6.18 -10.39 -2.96
N ILE A 285 6.59 -10.38 -1.71
CA ILE A 285 6.03 -9.47 -0.70
C ILE A 285 7.03 -8.37 -0.39
N LEU A 286 6.60 -7.12 -0.54
CA LEU A 286 7.29 -5.96 0.01
C LEU A 286 6.65 -5.58 1.34
N GLN A 287 7.38 -5.82 2.42
CA GLN A 287 7.03 -5.35 3.77
C GLN A 287 7.67 -3.97 3.99
N VAL A 288 6.86 -3.01 4.41
CA VAL A 288 7.28 -1.62 4.67
C VAL A 288 6.89 -1.22 6.09
N ARG A 289 7.86 -0.70 6.85
CA ARG A 289 7.66 -0.40 8.28
C ARG A 289 8.59 0.70 8.77
N SER A 290 8.21 1.40 9.83
CA SER A 290 9.00 2.47 10.48
C SER A 290 9.43 2.17 11.92
N ASN A 291 9.19 0.94 12.37
CA ASN A 291 9.20 0.56 13.79
C ASN A 291 10.23 -0.54 14.14
N ALA A 292 11.33 -0.60 13.37
CA ALA A 292 12.41 -1.54 13.53
C ALA A 292 13.76 -0.83 13.54
N THR A 293 14.75 -1.41 14.24
CA THR A 293 16.13 -0.88 14.22
C THR A 293 16.88 -1.43 13.01
N ALA A 294 17.93 -0.72 12.57
CA ALA A 294 18.81 -1.21 11.51
C ALA A 294 19.46 -2.58 11.83
N ALA A 295 19.69 -2.87 13.12
CA ALA A 295 20.29 -4.14 13.57
C ALA A 295 19.31 -5.32 13.53
N ALA A 296 18.00 -5.06 13.63
CA ALA A 296 16.96 -6.09 13.62
C ALA A 296 15.77 -5.63 12.74
N PRO A 297 15.97 -5.46 11.43
CA PRO A 297 14.99 -4.80 10.55
C PRO A 297 13.68 -5.58 10.39
N THR A 298 13.70 -6.90 10.64
CA THR A 298 12.52 -7.77 10.56
C THR A 298 11.72 -7.84 11.87
N VAL A 299 12.21 -7.25 12.96
CA VAL A 299 11.62 -7.36 14.30
C VAL A 299 11.14 -5.99 14.79
N TYR A 300 9.97 -5.96 15.41
CA TYR A 300 9.46 -4.76 16.06
C TYR A 300 10.34 -4.35 17.24
N SER A 301 10.65 -3.06 17.33
CA SER A 301 11.32 -2.49 18.50
C SER A 301 10.49 -1.37 19.11
N ALA A 302 10.17 -1.52 20.41
CA ALA A 302 9.54 -0.46 21.19
C ALA A 302 10.47 0.75 21.40
N SER A 303 11.79 0.60 21.22
CA SER A 303 12.76 1.70 21.36
C SER A 303 12.69 2.70 20.20
N VAL A 304 12.05 2.35 19.09
CA VAL A 304 11.89 3.25 17.94
C VAL A 304 10.65 4.12 18.20
N VAL A 305 10.93 5.41 18.38
CA VAL A 305 9.98 6.45 18.78
C VAL A 305 10.09 7.68 17.86
N ASP A 306 10.47 7.45 16.60
CA ASP A 306 10.58 8.51 15.61
C ASP A 306 9.19 8.99 15.17
N GLY A 307 9.04 10.29 14.96
CA GLY A 307 7.87 10.92 14.35
C GLY A 307 8.12 11.34 12.91
N GLY A 308 7.03 11.69 12.21
CA GLY A 308 7.04 12.12 10.82
C GLY A 308 6.38 11.11 9.88
N HIS A 309 5.83 11.60 8.78
CA HIS A 309 5.23 10.80 7.72
C HIS A 309 6.14 10.81 6.50
N ASN A 310 6.56 9.62 6.07
CA ASN A 310 7.31 9.41 4.84
C ASN A 310 6.34 8.97 3.74
N ARG A 311 6.38 9.65 2.58
CA ARG A 311 5.44 9.50 1.49
C ARG A 311 6.17 9.20 0.19
N MET A 312 5.75 8.12 -0.47
CA MET A 312 6.52 7.51 -1.54
C MET A 312 5.63 6.88 -2.62
N SER A 313 6.23 6.38 -3.69
CA SER A 313 5.57 5.47 -4.63
C SER A 313 6.41 4.22 -4.84
N ILE A 314 5.76 3.11 -5.21
CA ILE A 314 6.43 1.81 -5.39
C ILE A 314 6.32 1.39 -6.85
N PHE A 315 7.41 0.86 -7.40
CA PHE A 315 7.51 0.38 -8.78
C PHE A 315 8.22 -0.95 -8.84
N ALA A 316 7.92 -1.75 -9.85
CA ALA A 316 8.66 -2.96 -10.13
C ALA A 316 8.63 -3.32 -11.61
N GLY A 317 9.61 -4.10 -12.03
CA GLY A 317 9.71 -4.55 -13.40
C GLY A 317 11.06 -5.17 -13.71
N PHE A 318 11.16 -5.73 -14.90
CA PHE A 318 12.38 -6.37 -15.40
C PHE A 318 13.29 -5.36 -16.09
N GLY A 319 14.60 -5.57 -16.00
CA GLY A 319 15.57 -4.83 -16.81
C GLY A 319 16.91 -4.57 -16.11
N THR A 320 17.93 -4.22 -16.87
CA THR A 320 19.25 -3.83 -16.32
C THR A 320 19.40 -2.31 -16.17
N ALA A 321 18.33 -1.55 -16.39
CA ALA A 321 18.35 -0.10 -16.51
C ALA A 321 18.66 0.66 -15.19
N GLY A 322 18.84 -0.03 -14.06
CA GLY A 322 19.12 0.63 -12.77
C GLY A 322 17.97 1.56 -12.37
N LEU A 323 18.27 2.76 -11.85
CA LEU A 323 17.31 3.82 -11.49
C LEU A 323 16.49 4.35 -12.69
N ALA A 324 16.85 3.96 -13.92
CA ALA A 324 16.05 4.22 -15.11
C ALA A 324 14.90 3.19 -15.23
N ALA A 325 13.80 3.59 -15.87
CA ALA A 325 12.54 2.85 -15.88
C ALA A 325 12.67 1.34 -16.17
N VAL A 326 11.86 0.55 -15.47
CA VAL A 326 11.78 -0.92 -15.59
C VAL A 326 10.61 -1.35 -16.47
N ASP A 327 10.72 -2.51 -17.14
CA ASP A 327 9.63 -3.13 -17.91
C ASP A 327 8.63 -3.82 -16.96
N GLY A 328 7.44 -3.23 -16.88
CA GLY A 328 6.34 -3.69 -16.04
C GLY A 328 5.38 -4.68 -16.66
N SER A 329 5.56 -5.07 -17.93
CA SER A 329 4.53 -5.82 -18.68
C SER A 329 4.13 -7.15 -18.05
N ALA A 330 5.03 -7.76 -17.26
CA ALA A 330 4.82 -9.03 -16.57
C ALA A 330 4.61 -8.89 -15.05
N VAL A 331 4.48 -7.66 -14.54
CA VAL A 331 4.45 -7.38 -13.10
C VAL A 331 3.27 -6.50 -12.73
N SER A 332 2.63 -6.78 -11.59
CA SER A 332 1.70 -5.85 -10.97
C SER A 332 1.99 -5.66 -9.48
N ILE A 333 1.62 -4.50 -8.94
CA ILE A 333 1.81 -4.12 -7.54
C ILE A 333 0.46 -3.73 -6.95
N ASN A 334 0.14 -4.28 -5.79
CA ASN A 334 -1.04 -3.89 -5.02
C ASN A 334 -0.74 -3.95 -3.52
N ALA A 335 -1.51 -3.21 -2.73
CA ALA A 335 -1.50 -3.36 -1.28
C ALA A 335 -2.32 -4.58 -0.85
N ARG A 336 -1.90 -5.28 0.22
CA ARG A 336 -2.58 -6.47 0.74
C ARG A 336 -3.58 -6.11 1.83
N GLY A 337 -4.77 -5.68 1.41
CA GLY A 337 -5.91 -5.38 2.29
C GLY A 337 -5.83 -4.08 3.10
N ARG A 338 -4.68 -3.39 3.12
CA ARG A 338 -4.47 -2.10 3.80
C ARG A 338 -3.67 -1.17 2.90
N LEU A 339 -4.26 -0.04 2.52
CA LEU A 339 -3.71 0.95 1.61
C LEU A 339 -3.61 2.30 2.35
N PRO A 340 -2.44 2.65 2.90
CA PRO A 340 -2.20 3.96 3.48
C PRO A 340 -1.78 4.95 2.39
N ILE A 341 -2.54 6.04 2.23
CA ILE A 341 -2.28 7.03 1.18
C ILE A 341 -2.23 8.44 1.73
N TYR A 342 -1.46 9.27 1.04
CA TYR A 342 -1.59 10.72 1.08
C TYR A 342 -2.13 11.18 -0.27
N ALA A 343 -3.38 11.63 -0.29
CA ALA A 343 -4.01 12.22 -1.46
C ALA A 343 -3.64 13.71 -1.51
N ASN A 344 -3.04 14.15 -2.61
CA ASN A 344 -2.63 15.54 -2.83
C ASN A 344 -3.18 16.08 -4.15
N ALA A 345 -4.41 15.69 -4.46
CA ALA A 345 -5.03 15.99 -5.73
C ALA A 345 -5.47 17.45 -5.79
N THR A 346 -5.00 18.16 -6.82
CA THR A 346 -5.43 19.53 -7.14
C THR A 346 -6.71 19.58 -7.98
N ALA A 347 -7.09 18.44 -8.58
CA ALA A 347 -8.28 18.32 -9.42
C ALA A 347 -9.52 17.99 -8.58
N ALA A 348 -10.68 18.53 -8.98
CA ALA A 348 -11.92 18.36 -8.25
C ALA A 348 -12.49 16.92 -8.26
N ASN A 349 -12.05 16.09 -9.19
CA ASN A 349 -12.47 14.69 -9.31
C ASN A 349 -11.26 13.81 -9.60
N THR A 350 -11.01 12.83 -8.73
CA THR A 350 -10.03 11.76 -8.96
C THR A 350 -10.74 10.42 -8.98
N SER A 351 -10.18 9.45 -9.69
CA SER A 351 -10.67 8.08 -9.67
C SER A 351 -9.50 7.12 -9.71
N PHE A 352 -9.51 6.14 -8.82
CA PHE A 352 -8.43 5.17 -8.70
C PHE A 352 -8.95 3.79 -8.31
N TYR A 353 -8.11 2.79 -8.50
CA TYR A 353 -8.43 1.40 -8.19
C TYR A 353 -8.49 1.22 -6.67
N LEU A 354 -9.61 0.70 -6.17
CA LEU A 354 -9.84 0.51 -4.75
C LEU A 354 -9.47 -0.91 -4.33
N ALA A 355 -10.17 -1.89 -4.89
CA ALA A 355 -10.13 -3.28 -4.46
C ALA A 355 -10.36 -4.22 -5.66
N ARG A 356 -9.63 -5.33 -5.71
CA ARG A 356 -9.86 -6.39 -6.69
C ARG A 356 -10.77 -7.46 -6.12
N VAL A 357 -11.92 -7.68 -6.74
CA VAL A 357 -12.93 -8.65 -6.32
C VAL A 357 -13.16 -9.64 -7.45
N LEU A 358 -13.03 -10.94 -7.19
CA LEU A 358 -13.10 -11.97 -8.23
C LEU A 358 -14.53 -12.50 -8.40
N PRO A 359 -14.89 -13.12 -9.55
CA PRO A 359 -16.22 -13.69 -9.77
C PRO A 359 -16.59 -14.75 -8.72
N TYR A 360 -15.59 -15.39 -8.10
CA TYR A 360 -15.79 -16.35 -7.01
C TYR A 360 -16.39 -15.74 -5.74
N ASP A 361 -16.39 -14.41 -5.60
CA ASP A 361 -16.98 -13.65 -4.50
C ASP A 361 -18.41 -13.15 -4.79
N ALA A 362 -18.97 -13.50 -5.95
CA ALA A 362 -20.36 -13.18 -6.29
C ALA A 362 -21.33 -13.63 -5.18
N GLY A 363 -22.24 -12.74 -4.79
CA GLY A 363 -23.21 -12.97 -3.71
C GLY A 363 -22.65 -12.78 -2.29
N ARG A 364 -21.36 -12.48 -2.11
CA ARG A 364 -20.77 -12.10 -0.82
C ARG A 364 -20.86 -10.59 -0.58
N THR A 365 -20.28 -10.13 0.52
CA THR A 365 -20.15 -8.71 0.84
C THR A 365 -18.69 -8.30 0.83
N LEU A 366 -18.33 -7.27 0.07
CA LEU A 366 -17.06 -6.56 0.23
C LEU A 366 -17.23 -5.51 1.34
N ARG A 367 -16.42 -5.59 2.38
CA ARG A 367 -16.28 -4.53 3.38
C ARG A 367 -15.11 -3.63 3.03
N VAL A 368 -15.35 -2.33 2.98
CA VAL A 368 -14.32 -1.29 2.87
C VAL A 368 -14.35 -0.43 4.12
N THR A 369 -13.21 -0.20 4.76
CA THR A 369 -13.10 0.78 5.86
C THR A 369 -12.18 1.92 5.44
N LEU A 370 -12.69 3.14 5.57
CA LEU A 370 -12.04 4.40 5.25
C LEU A 370 -11.74 5.11 6.57
N PHE A 371 -10.46 5.22 6.94
CA PHE A 371 -10.05 5.91 8.16
C PHE A 371 -9.54 7.30 7.83
N ASP A 372 -10.01 8.29 8.59
CA ASP A 372 -9.57 9.69 8.52
C ASP A 372 -9.69 10.25 7.11
N ILE A 373 -10.93 10.36 6.62
CA ILE A 373 -11.21 10.89 5.28
C ILE A 373 -11.77 12.31 5.36
N GLY A 374 -11.42 13.14 4.40
CA GLY A 374 -12.04 14.44 4.20
C GLY A 374 -11.30 15.60 4.83
N ASP A 375 -9.98 15.52 5.01
CA ASP A 375 -9.18 16.71 5.24
C ASP A 375 -9.04 17.52 3.93
N ALA A 376 -10.05 18.35 3.68
CA ALA A 376 -10.18 19.17 2.49
C ALA A 376 -10.88 20.48 2.84
N ALA A 377 -10.55 21.55 2.09
CA ALA A 377 -11.14 22.87 2.29
C ALA A 377 -12.67 22.91 2.04
N SER A 378 -13.20 21.97 1.25
CA SER A 378 -14.62 21.84 0.97
C SER A 378 -15.04 20.38 1.06
N ALA A 379 -16.26 20.14 1.55
CA ALA A 379 -16.79 18.80 1.70
C ALA A 379 -16.89 18.07 0.34
N GLY A 380 -16.45 16.83 0.33
CA GLY A 380 -16.41 15.99 -0.86
C GLY A 380 -17.51 14.94 -0.92
N VAL A 381 -17.47 14.19 -2.01
CA VAL A 381 -18.30 13.01 -2.28
C VAL A 381 -17.38 11.84 -2.65
N LEU A 382 -17.60 10.70 -2.02
CA LEU A 382 -16.96 9.43 -2.38
C LEU A 382 -18.01 8.49 -2.97
N GLN A 383 -17.70 7.87 -4.10
CA GLN A 383 -18.57 6.88 -4.72
C GLN A 383 -17.78 5.62 -5.04
N ILE A 384 -18.29 4.47 -4.59
CA ILE A 384 -17.75 3.18 -4.98
C ILE A 384 -18.35 2.79 -6.33
N LEU A 385 -17.48 2.48 -7.29
CA LEU A 385 -17.83 2.16 -8.66
C LEU A 385 -17.50 0.69 -8.96
N PRO A 386 -18.41 -0.06 -9.61
CA PRO A 386 -18.12 -1.41 -10.08
C PRO A 386 -16.95 -1.41 -11.10
N PRO A 387 -16.34 -2.57 -11.38
CA PRO A 387 -15.43 -2.70 -12.51
C PRO A 387 -16.10 -2.29 -13.81
N ALA A 388 -15.34 -1.71 -14.74
CA ALA A 388 -15.89 -1.12 -15.96
C ALA A 388 -16.56 -2.16 -16.89
N GLU A 389 -16.07 -3.40 -16.84
CA GLU A 389 -16.58 -4.55 -17.56
C GLU A 389 -17.87 -5.13 -16.95
N PHE A 390 -18.21 -4.75 -15.72
CA PHE A 390 -19.46 -5.16 -15.08
C PHE A 390 -20.53 -4.09 -15.33
N ALA A 391 -21.43 -4.35 -16.28
CA ALA A 391 -22.44 -3.41 -16.76
C ALA A 391 -23.63 -3.19 -15.79
N ALA A 392 -23.40 -3.20 -14.46
CA ALA A 392 -24.40 -2.95 -13.44
C ALA A 392 -23.82 -2.18 -12.25
N THR A 393 -24.65 -1.35 -11.63
CA THR A 393 -24.28 -0.54 -10.46
C THR A 393 -24.34 -1.37 -9.18
N PHE A 394 -23.38 -1.16 -8.27
CA PHE A 394 -23.52 -1.67 -6.91
C PHE A 394 -24.58 -0.87 -6.15
N SER A 395 -25.45 -1.59 -5.43
CA SER A 395 -26.57 -1.03 -4.69
C SER A 395 -26.80 -1.79 -3.39
N GLY A 396 -27.53 -1.18 -2.45
CA GLY A 396 -27.77 -1.77 -1.14
C GLY A 396 -26.57 -1.61 -0.20
N CYS A 397 -25.67 -0.65 -0.47
CA CYS A 397 -24.53 -0.39 0.38
C CYS A 397 -24.94 0.11 1.76
N VAL A 398 -24.35 -0.47 2.81
CA VAL A 398 -24.60 -0.08 4.20
C VAL A 398 -23.40 0.71 4.71
N PHE A 399 -23.66 1.91 5.25
CA PHE A 399 -22.64 2.81 5.77
C PHE A 399 -22.76 2.91 7.28
N SER A 400 -21.63 2.85 7.98
CA SER A 400 -21.58 3.05 9.43
C SER A 400 -20.29 3.75 9.83
N ARG A 401 -20.33 4.61 10.85
CA ARG A 401 -19.15 5.21 11.48
C ARG A 401 -18.90 4.58 12.86
N ASP A 402 -17.65 4.50 13.29
CA ASP A 402 -17.24 3.87 14.55
C ASP A 402 -17.92 4.46 15.80
N ASP A 403 -18.29 5.73 15.75
CA ASP A 403 -18.98 6.44 16.84
C ASP A 403 -20.52 6.40 16.73
N GLY A 404 -21.07 5.68 15.74
CA GLY A 404 -22.51 5.56 15.53
C GLY A 404 -23.18 6.80 14.94
N ALA A 405 -22.44 7.81 14.51
CA ALA A 405 -23.04 9.00 13.93
C ALA A 405 -23.69 8.73 12.56
N THR A 406 -24.76 9.46 12.28
CA THR A 406 -25.47 9.40 11.01
C THR A 406 -24.61 9.95 9.87
N LEU A 407 -24.54 9.20 8.77
CA LEU A 407 -23.81 9.57 7.56
C LEU A 407 -24.76 10.01 6.45
N SER A 408 -24.39 11.05 5.70
CA SER A 408 -25.10 11.43 4.48
C SER A 408 -24.70 10.46 3.36
N SER A 409 -25.54 9.48 3.07
CA SER A 409 -25.22 8.42 2.11
C SER A 409 -26.40 8.12 1.18
N THR A 410 -26.09 7.56 0.02
CA THR A 410 -27.06 7.06 -0.97
C THR A 410 -26.73 5.58 -1.24
N PRO A 411 -27.37 4.65 -0.51
CA PRO A 411 -27.15 3.21 -0.65
C PRO A 411 -27.34 2.63 -2.05
N SER A 412 -28.23 3.22 -2.87
CA SER A 412 -28.54 2.73 -4.23
C SER A 412 -27.41 2.94 -5.23
N THR A 413 -26.47 3.83 -4.94
CA THR A 413 -25.32 4.15 -5.79
C THR A 413 -23.99 4.03 -5.05
N CYS A 414 -24.01 3.50 -3.82
CA CYS A 414 -22.85 3.39 -2.95
C CYS A 414 -22.08 4.71 -2.82
N THR A 415 -22.83 5.79 -2.58
CA THR A 415 -22.29 7.15 -2.47
C THR A 415 -22.32 7.62 -1.02
N LEU A 416 -21.22 8.22 -0.59
CA LEU A 416 -21.07 8.95 0.66
C LEU A 416 -20.85 10.43 0.33
N SER A 417 -21.68 11.29 0.89
CA SER A 417 -21.68 12.73 0.64
C SER A 417 -21.28 13.51 1.89
N ASN A 418 -20.94 14.79 1.71
CA ASN A 418 -20.56 15.68 2.80
C ASN A 418 -19.35 15.17 3.59
N VAL A 419 -18.40 14.53 2.91
CA VAL A 419 -17.16 14.03 3.52
C VAL A 419 -16.24 15.21 3.83
N SER A 420 -16.08 15.54 5.12
CA SER A 420 -15.13 16.56 5.58
C SER A 420 -14.77 16.39 7.06
N SER A 421 -13.60 16.89 7.46
CA SER A 421 -13.21 17.01 8.87
C SER A 421 -14.27 17.76 9.69
N GLY A 422 -14.82 18.85 9.15
CA GLY A 422 -15.90 19.64 9.78
C GLY A 422 -17.22 18.88 10.00
N ASN A 423 -17.46 17.79 9.25
CA ASN A 423 -18.59 16.87 9.46
C ASN A 423 -18.23 15.66 10.34
N GLY A 424 -17.08 15.72 11.01
CA GLY A 424 -16.65 14.76 12.03
C GLY A 424 -16.01 13.49 11.50
N PHE A 425 -15.42 13.51 10.30
CA PHE A 425 -14.70 12.36 9.75
C PHE A 425 -13.24 12.25 10.22
N ASP A 426 -12.70 13.34 10.76
CA ASP A 426 -11.34 13.46 11.29
C ASP A 426 -11.09 12.44 12.42
N GLY A 427 -10.10 11.57 12.23
CA GLY A 427 -9.74 10.45 13.12
C GLY A 427 -10.81 9.36 13.24
N ARG A 428 -11.78 9.28 12.33
CA ARG A 428 -12.89 8.31 12.38
C ARG A 428 -12.77 7.22 11.32
N SER A 429 -13.37 6.07 11.60
CA SER A 429 -13.48 4.95 10.68
C SER A 429 -14.90 4.88 10.11
N VAL A 430 -15.01 5.03 8.80
CA VAL A 430 -16.25 4.79 8.06
C VAL A 430 -16.18 3.44 7.38
N THR A 431 -17.11 2.56 7.68
CA THR A 431 -17.25 1.26 7.04
C THR A 431 -18.37 1.30 6.00
N VAL A 432 -18.08 0.74 4.83
CA VAL A 432 -19.01 0.54 3.71
C VAL A 432 -19.09 -0.94 3.42
N ASP A 433 -20.23 -1.55 3.70
CA ASP A 433 -20.53 -2.93 3.30
C ASP A 433 -21.25 -2.92 1.96
N ILE A 434 -20.60 -3.49 0.96
CA ILE A 434 -21.00 -3.48 -0.45
C ILE A 434 -21.45 -4.89 -0.83
N PRO A 435 -22.76 -5.13 -1.05
CA PRO A 435 -23.24 -6.40 -1.58
C PRO A 435 -22.67 -6.64 -2.99
N ILE A 436 -21.96 -7.75 -3.18
CA ILE A 436 -21.47 -8.17 -4.49
C ILE A 436 -22.62 -8.89 -5.19
N PRO A 437 -23.09 -8.43 -6.36
CA PRO A 437 -24.20 -9.07 -7.06
C PRO A 437 -23.94 -10.55 -7.34
N ALA A 438 -24.99 -11.38 -7.29
CA ALA A 438 -24.86 -12.82 -7.55
C ALA A 438 -24.46 -13.14 -9.01
N ASN A 439 -24.70 -12.20 -9.93
CA ASN A 439 -24.29 -12.27 -11.33
C ASN A 439 -22.98 -11.50 -11.61
N TYR A 440 -22.21 -11.17 -10.57
CA TYR A 440 -20.94 -10.45 -10.72
C TYR A 440 -19.96 -11.24 -11.60
N THR A 441 -19.48 -10.58 -12.65
CA THR A 441 -18.58 -11.17 -13.65
C THR A 441 -17.49 -10.19 -14.03
N CYS A 442 -16.30 -10.73 -14.30
CA CYS A 442 -15.12 -10.04 -14.83
C CYS A 442 -14.14 -11.12 -15.32
N THR A 443 -13.01 -10.75 -15.94
CA THR A 443 -11.99 -11.71 -16.41
C THR A 443 -10.77 -11.74 -15.49
N PRO A 444 -10.61 -12.73 -14.59
CA PRO A 444 -9.50 -12.77 -13.62
C PRO A 444 -8.11 -12.83 -14.24
N ALA A 445 -8.01 -13.38 -15.45
CA ALA A 445 -6.75 -13.49 -16.20
C ALA A 445 -6.22 -12.14 -16.69
N VAL A 446 -7.08 -11.11 -16.81
CA VAL A 446 -6.67 -9.76 -17.20
C VAL A 446 -6.39 -8.96 -15.93
N ALA A 447 -5.13 -8.56 -15.73
CA ALA A 447 -4.68 -7.90 -14.50
C ALA A 447 -5.46 -6.61 -14.17
N THR A 448 -5.87 -5.87 -15.20
CA THR A 448 -6.61 -4.60 -15.09
C THR A 448 -8.13 -4.78 -14.93
N GLN A 449 -8.65 -6.00 -15.06
CA GLN A 449 -10.05 -6.33 -14.78
C GLN A 449 -10.24 -6.84 -13.35
N CYS A 450 -11.51 -6.91 -12.94
CA CYS A 450 -12.03 -7.27 -11.63
C CYS A 450 -11.78 -6.20 -10.56
N TRP A 451 -11.48 -4.96 -10.97
CA TRP A 451 -11.16 -3.88 -10.05
C TRP A 451 -12.32 -2.92 -9.87
N ILE A 452 -12.80 -2.87 -8.64
CA ILE A 452 -13.68 -1.83 -8.14
C ILE A 452 -12.86 -0.54 -8.07
N LYS A 453 -13.45 0.57 -8.50
CA LYS A 453 -12.85 1.89 -8.41
C LYS A 453 -13.55 2.71 -7.34
N VAL A 454 -12.86 3.72 -6.85
CA VAL A 454 -13.49 4.81 -6.12
C VAL A 454 -13.41 6.06 -6.97
N ARG A 455 -14.48 6.85 -6.98
CA ARG A 455 -14.47 8.23 -7.42
C ARG A 455 -14.48 9.11 -6.19
N ALA A 456 -13.44 9.93 -6.04
CA ALA A 456 -13.33 10.93 -4.99
C ALA A 456 -13.50 12.32 -5.61
N ALA A 457 -14.53 13.05 -5.20
CA ALA A 457 -14.86 14.36 -5.73
C ALA A 457 -14.80 15.41 -4.62
N PHE A 458 -13.69 16.15 -4.55
CA PHE A 458 -13.50 17.24 -3.59
C PHE A 458 -13.38 18.55 -4.38
N PRO A 459 -14.37 19.47 -4.32
CA PRO A 459 -14.44 20.63 -5.21
C PRO A 459 -13.19 21.52 -5.23
N SER A 460 -12.44 21.58 -4.13
CA SER A 460 -11.23 22.40 -3.98
C SER A 460 -9.93 21.58 -4.00
N GLY A 461 -9.98 20.32 -4.45
CA GLY A 461 -8.89 19.38 -4.24
C GLY A 461 -8.83 18.86 -2.80
N VAL A 462 -7.82 18.04 -2.52
CA VAL A 462 -7.63 17.37 -1.22
C VAL A 462 -6.15 17.25 -0.91
N THR A 463 -5.79 17.48 0.36
CA THR A 463 -4.45 17.23 0.93
C THR A 463 -4.68 16.46 2.22
N ASP A 464 -4.80 15.14 2.10
CA ASP A 464 -5.32 14.30 3.18
C ASP A 464 -4.54 13.00 3.28
N THR A 465 -4.15 12.64 4.50
CA THR A 465 -3.58 11.32 4.77
C THR A 465 -4.69 10.43 5.28
N THR A 466 -4.87 9.29 4.67
CA THR A 466 -6.00 8.41 4.99
C THR A 466 -5.58 6.95 4.82
N THR A 467 -6.17 6.06 5.62
CA THR A 467 -5.90 4.62 5.53
C THR A 467 -7.13 3.85 5.14
N TRP A 468 -7.04 3.14 4.02
CA TRP A 468 -8.15 2.41 3.44
C TRP A 468 -7.89 0.92 3.62
N SER A 469 -8.93 0.14 3.88
CA SER A 469 -8.80 -1.31 4.02
C SER A 469 -9.99 -2.02 3.41
N ALA A 470 -9.76 -3.24 2.91
CA ALA A 470 -10.77 -4.03 2.23
C ALA A 470 -10.71 -5.50 2.66
N ALA A 471 -11.86 -6.11 2.83
CA ALA A 471 -12.00 -7.53 3.15
C ALA A 471 -13.30 -8.10 2.54
N ILE A 472 -13.28 -9.34 2.09
CA ILE A 472 -14.51 -10.07 1.76
C ILE A 472 -15.07 -10.66 3.06
N LEU A 473 -16.30 -10.32 3.41
CA LEU A 473 -16.96 -10.85 4.59
C LEU A 473 -17.35 -12.31 4.39
N GLY A 474 -16.99 -13.13 5.37
CA GLY A 474 -17.18 -14.57 5.42
C GLY A 474 -16.29 -15.17 6.51
N ASN A 475 -16.54 -16.41 6.94
CA ASN A 475 -15.64 -17.05 7.89
C ASN A 475 -14.27 -17.27 7.21
N PRO A 476 -13.15 -16.90 7.87
CA PRO A 476 -11.81 -16.98 7.27
C PRO A 476 -11.38 -18.43 6.97
N ILE A 477 -12.03 -19.40 7.64
CA ILE A 477 -12.09 -20.81 7.24
C ILE A 477 -13.55 -21.25 7.40
N ARG A 478 -14.19 -21.65 6.31
CA ARG A 478 -15.51 -22.31 6.35
C ARG A 478 -15.39 -23.72 5.79
N LEU A 479 -15.98 -24.70 6.48
CA LEU A 479 -16.29 -26.00 5.89
C LEU A 479 -17.53 -25.85 5.01
N VAL A 480 -17.35 -26.02 3.71
CA VAL A 480 -18.44 -26.16 2.75
C VAL A 480 -18.62 -27.66 2.56
N GLU A 481 -19.71 -28.21 3.11
CA GLU A 481 -20.08 -29.62 2.93
C GLU A 481 -20.75 -29.84 1.58
#